data_AF-A0A351SCL2-F1
#
_entry.id   AF-A0A351SCL2-F1
#
_cell.length_a   1.000
_cell.length_b   1.000
_cell.length_c   1.000
_cell.angle_alpha   90.00
_cell.angle_beta   90.00
_cell.angle_gamma   90.00
#
_symmetry.space_group_name_H-M   'P 1'
#
loop_
_entity.id
_entity.type
_entity.pdbx_description
1 polymer ?
#
loop_
_entity_poly.entity_id
_entity_poly.type
_entity_poly.pdbx_seq_one_letter_code
_entity_poly.pdbx_strand_id
1 'polypeptide(L)'
;MRRIVSNISTQSHEFKENQADMARVLNEFRQLQQKARYTRPERDMQRLNKQKKLFVRDRLELLLDPGTPFLEFSSMAAHYAYEGTVPGAAVVTGIGLVSGREVMVIAGDASVKGGAWYPLTVKKMVRALDIAIENRLPVIHICDSAGGFLPLQSGVFPDRFAAGRIFRNQVQLSKMNIPQIAIVCGHCTAGGAYVPALSDYNIIVRGTGAIFLGGPPLVKAATGEVVTVEALGGCDMHTTTSGTADYPADNEPQAFAIARDIAAQFRKPKKQVIETAPVEAPYYDPEELYGIIPMDRKTQYDVREVIARIVDGSRFHE
;
A
#
# COMPACT_ATOMS: atom_id res chain seq x y z
N MET A 1 -3.77 -30.53 23.94
CA MET A 1 -4.56 -30.62 22.68
C MET A 1 -4.11 -31.84 21.90
N ARG A 2 -5.03 -32.52 21.21
CA ARG A 2 -4.69 -33.69 20.38
C ARG A 2 -4.15 -33.23 19.03
N ARG A 3 -3.14 -33.92 18.51
CA ARG A 3 -2.65 -33.72 17.15
C ARG A 3 -3.64 -34.33 16.17
N ILE A 4 -3.95 -33.64 15.09
CA ILE A 4 -4.71 -34.18 13.96
C ILE A 4 -3.87 -35.28 13.31
N VAL A 5 -4.46 -36.46 13.12
CA VAL A 5 -3.82 -37.53 12.34
C VAL A 5 -4.30 -37.40 10.90
N SER A 6 -3.38 -37.01 10.02
CA SER A 6 -3.67 -36.86 8.60
C SER A 6 -3.95 -38.22 7.95
N ASN A 7 -4.99 -38.26 7.12
CA ASN A 7 -5.33 -39.40 6.26
C ASN A 7 -4.84 -39.22 4.82
N ILE A 8 -4.13 -38.12 4.55
CA ILE A 8 -3.60 -37.80 3.22
C ILE A 8 -2.33 -38.59 2.96
N SER A 9 -2.29 -39.26 1.80
CA SER A 9 -1.07 -39.85 1.26
C SER A 9 -0.49 -38.93 0.19
N THR A 10 0.64 -38.28 0.48
CA THR A 10 1.34 -37.38 -0.45
C THR A 10 1.88 -38.09 -1.70
N GLN A 11 1.89 -39.43 -1.68
CA GLN A 11 2.30 -40.25 -2.82
C GLN A 11 1.14 -40.70 -3.70
N SER A 12 -0.11 -40.47 -3.29
CA SER A 12 -1.29 -40.85 -4.05
C SER A 12 -1.35 -40.11 -5.38
N HIS A 13 -2.02 -40.73 -6.36
CA HIS A 13 -2.26 -40.11 -7.66
C HIS A 13 -3.05 -38.81 -7.52
N GLU A 14 -4.15 -38.86 -6.77
CA GLU A 14 -5.03 -37.72 -6.50
C GLU A 14 -4.28 -36.53 -5.89
N PHE A 15 -3.41 -36.77 -4.91
CA PHE A 15 -2.62 -35.70 -4.29
C PHE A 15 -1.68 -35.04 -5.31
N LYS A 16 -0.99 -35.85 -6.12
CA LYS A 16 -0.05 -35.36 -7.14
C LYS A 16 -0.75 -34.58 -8.25
N GLU A 17 -1.95 -35.00 -8.64
CA GLU A 17 -2.79 -34.27 -9.59
C GLU A 17 -3.22 -32.91 -9.03
N ASN A 18 -3.79 -32.88 -7.82
CA ASN A 18 -4.17 -31.63 -7.15
C ASN A 18 -2.97 -30.68 -7.00
N GLN A 19 -1.81 -31.22 -6.60
CA GLN A 19 -0.59 -30.45 -6.45
C GLN A 19 -0.13 -29.83 -7.77
N ALA A 20 -0.14 -30.60 -8.86
CA ALA A 20 0.24 -30.12 -10.18
C ALA A 20 -0.72 -29.05 -10.72
N ASP A 21 -2.02 -29.23 -10.50
CA ASP A 21 -3.03 -28.24 -10.87
C ASP A 21 -2.89 -26.94 -10.08
N MET A 22 -2.76 -27.04 -8.75
CA MET A 22 -2.58 -25.88 -7.89
C MET A 22 -1.29 -25.13 -8.24
N ALA A 23 -0.19 -25.86 -8.52
CA ALA A 23 1.06 -25.27 -8.97
C ALA A 23 0.89 -24.45 -10.27
N ARG A 24 0.08 -24.93 -11.22
CA ARG A 24 -0.24 -24.19 -12.45
C ARG A 24 -0.95 -22.87 -12.15
N VAL A 25 -1.99 -22.91 -11.31
CA VAL A 25 -2.76 -21.71 -10.92
C VAL A 25 -1.88 -20.71 -10.16
N LEU A 26 -1.04 -21.19 -9.25
CA LEU A 26 -0.11 -20.35 -8.50
C LEU A 26 0.93 -19.70 -9.41
N ASN A 27 1.46 -20.43 -10.40
CA ASN A 27 2.41 -19.90 -11.35
C ASN A 27 1.78 -18.79 -12.21
N GLU A 28 0.56 -18.99 -12.71
CA GLU A 28 -0.18 -17.96 -13.43
C GLU A 28 -0.40 -16.72 -12.54
N PHE A 29 -0.89 -16.92 -11.31
CA PHE A 29 -1.10 -15.83 -10.36
C PHE A 29 0.20 -15.05 -10.08
N ARG A 30 1.32 -15.75 -9.83
CA ARG A 30 2.63 -15.13 -9.57
C ARG A 30 3.11 -14.33 -10.77
N GLN A 31 2.93 -14.82 -11.99
CA GLN A 31 3.28 -14.09 -13.22
C GLN A 31 2.44 -12.81 -13.37
N LEU A 32 1.13 -12.89 -13.16
CA LEU A 32 0.24 -11.72 -13.23
C LEU A 32 0.58 -10.69 -12.14
N GLN A 33 0.87 -11.15 -10.93
CA GLN A 33 1.28 -10.30 -9.81
C GLN A 33 2.64 -9.63 -10.10
N GLN A 34 3.61 -10.37 -10.62
CA GLN A 34 4.92 -9.82 -11.01
C GLN A 34 4.77 -8.76 -12.10
N LYS A 35 3.95 -9.01 -13.12
CA LYS A 35 3.62 -8.04 -14.17
C LYS A 35 2.99 -6.78 -13.60
N ALA A 36 2.00 -6.93 -12.70
CA ALA A 36 1.35 -5.79 -12.05
C ALA A 36 2.33 -4.96 -11.20
N ARG A 37 3.30 -5.60 -10.55
CA ARG A 37 4.30 -4.94 -9.70
C ARG A 37 5.37 -4.18 -10.48
N TYR A 38 5.87 -4.74 -11.58
CA TYR A 38 7.13 -4.27 -12.18
C TYR A 38 7.07 -3.93 -13.67
N THR A 39 6.05 -4.39 -14.41
CA THR A 39 5.97 -4.08 -15.84
C THR A 39 5.29 -2.75 -16.08
N ARG A 40 6.00 -1.81 -16.73
CA ARG A 40 5.50 -0.49 -17.10
C ARG A 40 5.89 -0.15 -18.55
N PRO A 41 5.15 0.72 -19.25
CA PRO A 41 5.61 1.27 -20.51
C PRO A 41 6.92 2.04 -20.32
N GLU A 42 7.88 1.82 -21.21
CA GLU A 42 9.21 2.47 -21.16
C GLU A 42 9.11 4.01 -21.11
N ARG A 43 8.12 4.58 -21.82
CA ARG A 43 7.81 6.01 -21.78
C ARG A 43 7.58 6.55 -20.37
N ASP A 44 6.88 5.80 -19.51
CA ASP A 44 6.59 6.22 -18.13
C ASP A 44 7.82 6.13 -17.24
N MET A 45 8.65 5.10 -17.43
CA MET A 45 9.92 4.94 -16.73
C MET A 45 10.88 6.10 -17.07
N GLN A 46 11.04 6.39 -18.36
CA GLN A 46 11.88 7.51 -18.81
C GLN A 46 11.37 8.87 -18.33
N ARG A 47 10.05 9.06 -18.27
CA ARG A 47 9.46 10.30 -17.73
C ARG A 47 9.84 10.51 -16.27
N LEU A 48 9.74 9.48 -15.43
CA LEU A 48 10.11 9.59 -14.01
C LEU A 48 11.63 9.77 -13.83
N ASN A 49 12.45 9.06 -14.60
CA ASN A 49 13.90 9.24 -14.59
C ASN A 49 14.31 10.67 -14.97
N LYS A 50 13.68 11.27 -15.99
CA LYS A 50 13.92 12.68 -16.36
C LYS A 50 13.53 13.66 -15.25
N GLN A 51 12.53 13.30 -14.44
CA GLN A 51 12.11 14.06 -13.26
C GLN A 51 12.98 13.78 -12.02
N LYS A 52 13.97 12.87 -12.12
CA LYS A 52 14.82 12.42 -11.02
C LYS A 52 14.03 11.82 -9.84
N LYS A 53 12.91 11.16 -10.15
CA LYS A 53 12.02 10.54 -9.15
C LYS A 53 12.27 9.05 -9.07
N LEU A 54 12.24 8.52 -7.84
CA LEU A 54 12.36 7.09 -7.61
C LEU A 54 11.06 6.37 -7.96
N PHE A 55 11.14 5.06 -8.28
CA PHE A 55 9.96 4.25 -8.47
C PHE A 55 9.35 3.86 -7.12
N VAL A 56 8.06 3.52 -7.11
CA VAL A 56 7.32 3.23 -5.87
C VAL A 56 7.94 2.09 -5.05
N ARG A 57 8.57 1.10 -5.69
CA ARG A 57 9.22 -0.02 -5.01
C ARG A 57 10.57 0.37 -4.39
N ASP A 58 11.35 1.20 -5.08
CA ASP A 58 12.61 1.74 -4.54
C ASP A 58 12.33 2.64 -3.32
N ARG A 59 11.24 3.42 -3.38
CA ARG A 59 10.74 4.22 -2.24
C ARG A 59 10.38 3.36 -1.03
N LEU A 60 9.75 2.20 -1.27
CA LEU A 60 9.42 1.25 -0.19
C LEU A 60 10.71 0.65 0.41
N GLU A 61 11.71 0.32 -0.41
CA GLU A 61 13.00 -0.19 0.06
C GLU A 61 13.73 0.82 0.95
N LEU A 62 13.71 2.11 0.59
CA LEU A 62 14.28 3.17 1.42
C LEU A 62 13.52 3.39 2.74
N LEU A 63 12.20 3.18 2.74
CA LEU A 63 11.36 3.39 3.91
C LEU A 63 11.45 2.24 4.91
N LEU A 64 11.36 0.99 4.42
CA LEU A 64 11.21 -0.20 5.25
C LEU A 64 12.52 -0.63 5.92
N ASP A 65 12.41 -1.30 7.07
CA ASP A 65 13.57 -1.86 7.75
C ASP A 65 14.18 -3.02 6.94
N PRO A 66 15.51 -3.04 6.72
CA PRO A 66 16.17 -4.10 5.95
C PRO A 66 15.87 -5.51 6.48
N GLY A 67 15.54 -6.43 5.57
CA GLY A 67 15.27 -7.83 5.91
C GLY A 67 13.94 -8.09 6.60
N THR A 68 13.06 -7.09 6.71
CA THR A 68 11.73 -7.27 7.32
C THR A 68 10.64 -7.55 6.28
N PRO A 69 9.57 -8.27 6.64
CA PRO A 69 8.50 -8.58 5.70
C PRO A 69 7.65 -7.34 5.37
N PHE A 70 7.14 -7.30 4.14
CA PHE A 70 6.09 -6.37 3.72
C PHE A 70 4.83 -7.13 3.29
N LEU A 71 3.77 -7.01 4.07
CA LEU A 71 2.48 -7.59 3.77
C LEU A 71 1.71 -6.67 2.80
N GLU A 72 1.92 -6.88 1.50
CA GLU A 72 1.25 -6.10 0.45
C GLU A 72 -0.24 -6.48 0.33
N PHE A 73 -1.11 -5.46 0.27
CA PHE A 73 -2.54 -5.64 0.06
C PHE A 73 -2.96 -5.41 -1.39
N SER A 74 -3.89 -6.25 -1.84
CA SER A 74 -4.62 -6.07 -3.10
C SER A 74 -3.68 -5.75 -4.28
N SER A 75 -2.59 -6.52 -4.43
CA SER A 75 -1.62 -6.34 -5.52
C SER A 75 -2.26 -6.45 -6.90
N MET A 76 -3.36 -7.23 -7.00
CA MET A 76 -4.16 -7.42 -8.22
C MET A 76 -5.30 -6.40 -8.38
N ALA A 77 -5.32 -5.32 -7.58
CA ALA A 77 -6.33 -4.29 -7.73
C ALA A 77 -6.34 -3.73 -9.16
N ALA A 78 -7.56 -3.55 -9.70
CA ALA A 78 -7.82 -3.09 -11.05
C ALA A 78 -7.24 -3.96 -12.20
N HIS A 79 -6.87 -5.23 -11.95
CA HIS A 79 -6.25 -6.09 -12.96
C HIS A 79 -7.05 -6.23 -14.27
N TYR A 80 -8.37 -6.46 -14.18
CA TYR A 80 -9.27 -6.51 -15.34
C TYR A 80 -10.11 -5.24 -15.52
N ALA A 81 -10.02 -4.30 -14.58
CA ALA A 81 -10.71 -3.02 -14.70
C ALA A 81 -9.93 -2.07 -15.61
N TYR A 82 -10.62 -1.10 -16.22
CA TYR A 82 -9.97 -0.06 -17.03
C TYR A 82 -9.04 -0.63 -18.12
N GLU A 83 -9.47 -1.72 -18.75
CA GLU A 83 -8.73 -2.45 -19.80
C GLU A 83 -7.35 -2.94 -19.33
N GLY A 84 -7.18 -3.15 -18.02
CA GLY A 84 -5.90 -3.59 -17.43
C GLY A 84 -4.79 -2.53 -17.44
N THR A 85 -5.13 -1.27 -17.75
CA THR A 85 -4.13 -0.19 -17.91
C THR A 85 -3.74 0.51 -16.60
N VAL A 86 -4.32 0.09 -15.47
CA VAL A 86 -4.09 0.69 -14.14
C VAL A 86 -3.67 -0.40 -13.14
N PRO A 87 -2.55 -1.12 -13.38
CA PRO A 87 -2.12 -2.22 -12.52
C PRO A 87 -1.96 -1.76 -11.07
N GLY A 88 -2.40 -2.61 -10.14
CA GLY A 88 -2.37 -2.32 -8.70
C GLY A 88 -3.25 -1.15 -8.28
N ALA A 89 -4.10 -0.62 -9.18
CA ALA A 89 -4.85 0.62 -9.03
C ALA A 89 -3.97 1.86 -8.78
N ALA A 90 -2.76 1.91 -9.37
CA ALA A 90 -1.82 3.05 -9.25
C ALA A 90 -1.38 3.40 -7.82
N VAL A 91 -1.54 2.48 -6.87
CA VAL A 91 -1.13 2.67 -5.48
C VAL A 91 -0.68 1.33 -4.88
N VAL A 92 0.42 1.33 -4.15
CA VAL A 92 0.88 0.19 -3.35
C VAL A 92 0.46 0.44 -1.90
N THR A 93 -0.16 -0.55 -1.27
CA THR A 93 -0.60 -0.47 0.12
C THR A 93 -0.15 -1.72 0.86
N GLY A 94 0.22 -1.62 2.13
CA GLY A 94 0.61 -2.79 2.91
C GLY A 94 1.07 -2.44 4.32
N ILE A 95 1.39 -3.46 5.10
CA ILE A 95 2.01 -3.30 6.41
C ILE A 95 3.49 -3.68 6.32
N GLY A 96 4.36 -2.85 6.85
CA GLY A 96 5.78 -3.14 6.98
C GLY A 96 6.35 -2.59 8.27
N LEU A 97 7.64 -2.87 8.52
CA LEU A 97 8.35 -2.32 9.66
C LEU A 97 9.14 -1.07 9.26
N VAL A 98 8.99 -0.01 10.04
CA VAL A 98 9.78 1.23 9.92
C VAL A 98 10.30 1.60 11.29
N SER A 99 11.62 1.57 11.47
CA SER A 99 12.27 1.81 12.76
C SER A 99 11.71 0.92 13.88
N GLY A 100 11.47 -0.36 13.55
CA GLY A 100 10.94 -1.40 14.44
C GLY A 100 9.47 -1.21 14.84
N ARG A 101 8.67 -0.52 14.01
CA ARG A 101 7.24 -0.28 14.23
C ARG A 101 6.44 -0.74 13.02
N GLU A 102 5.35 -1.45 13.28
CA GLU A 102 4.39 -1.84 12.25
C GLU A 102 3.64 -0.59 11.79
N VAL A 103 3.74 -0.26 10.50
CA VAL A 103 3.09 0.90 9.91
C VAL A 103 2.27 0.50 8.70
N MET A 104 1.12 1.13 8.53
CA MET A 104 0.38 1.11 7.27
C MET A 104 1.08 2.04 6.28
N VAL A 105 1.50 1.51 5.14
CA VAL A 105 2.08 2.29 4.05
C VAL A 105 1.06 2.44 2.93
N ILE A 106 0.90 3.66 2.43
CA ILE A 106 0.12 3.98 1.23
C ILE A 106 1.03 4.76 0.29
N ALA A 107 1.39 4.18 -0.85
CA ALA A 107 2.40 4.73 -1.75
C ALA A 107 1.86 4.90 -3.17
N GLY A 108 1.73 6.15 -3.63
CA GLY A 108 1.31 6.46 -4.99
C GLY A 108 2.32 5.98 -6.02
N ASP A 109 1.84 5.32 -7.09
CA ASP A 109 2.68 4.87 -8.21
C ASP A 109 2.52 5.83 -9.40
N ALA A 110 3.40 6.83 -9.45
CA ALA A 110 3.40 7.82 -10.53
C ALA A 110 3.78 7.24 -11.91
N SER A 111 4.25 5.99 -11.98
CA SER A 111 4.50 5.30 -13.26
C SER A 111 3.20 4.80 -13.90
N VAL A 112 2.10 4.72 -13.13
CA VAL A 112 0.79 4.27 -13.60
C VAL A 112 -0.13 5.48 -13.74
N LYS A 113 -0.39 5.92 -14.97
CA LYS A 113 -1.29 7.07 -15.27
C LYS A 113 -0.93 8.34 -14.47
N GLY A 114 0.35 8.55 -14.17
CA GLY A 114 0.81 9.69 -13.36
C GLY A 114 0.35 9.65 -11.90
N GLY A 115 -0.04 8.48 -11.37
CA GLY A 115 -0.56 8.33 -10.01
C GLY A 115 -1.99 8.86 -9.83
N ALA A 116 -2.72 9.05 -10.93
CA ALA A 116 -4.09 9.54 -10.87
C ALA A 116 -5.00 8.59 -10.08
N TRP A 117 -5.90 9.14 -9.28
CA TRP A 117 -6.86 8.37 -8.49
C TRP A 117 -8.03 7.93 -9.36
N TYR A 118 -8.06 6.63 -9.66
CA TYR A 118 -9.23 5.95 -10.22
C TYR A 118 -10.19 5.54 -9.08
N PRO A 119 -11.45 5.18 -9.39
CA PRO A 119 -12.39 4.68 -8.38
C PRO A 119 -11.80 3.53 -7.52
N LEU A 120 -11.08 2.59 -8.13
CA LEU A 120 -10.42 1.50 -7.39
C LEU A 120 -9.17 1.95 -6.62
N THR A 121 -8.50 3.03 -7.04
CA THR A 121 -7.40 3.65 -6.27
C THR A 121 -7.94 4.20 -4.96
N VAL A 122 -9.04 4.96 -5.03
CA VAL A 122 -9.74 5.49 -3.85
C VAL A 122 -10.19 4.36 -2.93
N LYS A 123 -10.88 3.34 -3.47
CA LYS A 123 -11.33 2.19 -2.68
C LYS A 123 -10.18 1.48 -1.97
N LYS A 124 -9.04 1.31 -2.65
CA LYS A 124 -7.85 0.66 -2.08
C LYS A 124 -7.22 1.49 -0.96
N MET A 125 -7.11 2.81 -1.13
CA MET A 125 -6.60 3.71 -0.08
C MET A 125 -7.54 3.77 1.14
N VAL A 126 -8.86 3.86 0.91
CA VAL A 126 -9.85 3.83 1.99
C VAL A 126 -9.77 2.51 2.76
N ARG A 127 -9.66 1.37 2.06
CA ARG A 127 -9.48 0.07 2.71
C ARG A 127 -8.20 -0.01 3.54
N ALA A 128 -7.09 0.53 3.05
CA ALA A 128 -5.84 0.60 3.80
C ALA A 128 -5.98 1.43 5.09
N LEU A 129 -6.65 2.57 5.00
CA LEU A 129 -6.93 3.41 6.18
C LEU A 129 -7.91 2.75 7.16
N ASP A 130 -8.92 2.02 6.68
CA ASP A 130 -9.81 1.25 7.55
C ASP A 130 -9.03 0.16 8.31
N ILE A 131 -8.11 -0.56 7.64
CA ILE A 131 -7.20 -1.51 8.31
C ILE A 131 -6.33 -0.80 9.36
N ALA A 132 -5.81 0.39 9.05
CA ALA A 132 -5.00 1.16 9.99
C ALA A 132 -5.82 1.59 11.22
N ILE A 133 -7.08 1.98 11.05
CA ILE A 133 -7.99 2.31 12.15
C ILE A 133 -8.29 1.07 13.00
N GLU A 134 -8.68 -0.04 12.36
CA GLU A 134 -9.03 -1.30 13.02
C GLU A 134 -7.86 -1.86 13.85
N ASN A 135 -6.63 -1.73 13.35
CA ASN A 135 -5.43 -2.31 13.96
C ASN A 135 -4.54 -1.28 14.68
N ARG A 136 -4.97 -0.02 14.73
CA ARG A 136 -4.27 1.11 15.37
C ARG A 136 -2.83 1.30 14.87
N LEU A 137 -2.65 1.22 13.56
CA LEU A 137 -1.34 1.32 12.90
C LEU A 137 -1.05 2.77 12.51
N PRO A 138 0.13 3.34 12.87
CA PRO A 138 0.62 4.57 12.26
C PRO A 138 0.58 4.49 10.74
N VAL A 139 0.32 5.62 10.08
CA VAL A 139 0.20 5.69 8.62
C VAL A 139 1.36 6.48 8.03
N ILE A 140 2.00 5.94 7.00
CA ILE A 140 2.96 6.67 6.17
C ILE A 140 2.40 6.72 4.75
N HIS A 141 2.07 7.92 4.29
CA HIS A 141 1.57 8.18 2.94
C HIS A 141 2.69 8.78 2.08
N ILE A 142 3.16 8.02 1.08
CA ILE A 142 4.10 8.49 0.08
C ILE A 142 3.29 9.11 -1.07
N CYS A 143 3.22 10.44 -1.05
CA CYS A 143 2.34 11.23 -1.91
C CYS A 143 3.01 11.55 -3.25
N ASP A 144 2.39 11.06 -4.32
CA ASP A 144 2.83 11.32 -5.69
C ASP A 144 1.67 11.08 -6.67
N SER A 145 0.79 12.07 -6.82
CA SER A 145 -0.47 11.90 -7.55
C SER A 145 -0.84 13.10 -8.41
N ALA A 146 -1.20 12.83 -9.67
CA ALA A 146 -1.80 13.81 -10.57
C ALA A 146 -3.22 14.28 -10.16
N GLY A 147 -3.80 13.76 -9.07
CA GLY A 147 -5.15 14.07 -8.63
C GLY A 147 -6.19 13.05 -9.12
N GLY A 148 -7.48 13.39 -9.05
CA GLY A 148 -8.57 12.50 -9.48
C GLY A 148 -8.60 12.28 -10.98
N PHE A 149 -8.88 11.04 -11.42
CA PHE A 149 -9.08 10.75 -12.84
C PHE A 149 -10.42 11.32 -13.33
N LEU A 150 -10.38 12.52 -13.92
CA LEU A 150 -11.56 13.32 -14.26
C LEU A 150 -12.63 12.61 -15.11
N PRO A 151 -12.30 11.77 -16.12
CA PRO A 151 -13.32 11.05 -16.88
C PRO A 151 -14.20 10.12 -16.03
N LEU A 152 -13.71 9.67 -14.87
CA LEU A 152 -14.46 8.83 -13.92
C LEU A 152 -14.72 9.55 -12.59
N GLN A 153 -14.77 10.89 -12.60
CA GLN A 153 -14.89 11.70 -11.37
C GLN A 153 -16.09 11.30 -10.51
N SER A 154 -17.21 10.85 -11.10
CA SER A 154 -18.41 10.45 -10.36
C SER A 154 -18.20 9.20 -9.50
N GLY A 155 -17.21 8.35 -9.84
CA GLY A 155 -16.79 7.22 -9.02
C GLY A 155 -15.60 7.53 -8.10
N VAL A 156 -15.07 8.76 -8.14
CA VAL A 156 -13.89 9.19 -7.37
C VAL A 156 -14.27 10.21 -6.31
N PHE A 157 -15.19 11.13 -6.60
CA PHE A 157 -15.46 12.31 -5.78
C PHE A 157 -16.74 12.20 -4.94
N PRO A 158 -17.95 12.04 -5.52
CA PRO A 158 -19.17 12.01 -4.73
C PRO A 158 -19.34 10.63 -4.08
N ASP A 159 -20.09 10.62 -2.97
CA ASP A 159 -20.44 9.46 -2.13
C ASP A 159 -19.56 9.23 -0.87
N ARG A 160 -20.16 8.60 0.13
CA ARG A 160 -19.64 8.39 1.50
C ARG A 160 -18.33 7.62 1.57
N PHE A 161 -18.06 6.79 0.56
CA PHE A 161 -16.86 5.94 0.48
C PHE A 161 -15.89 6.37 -0.63
N ALA A 162 -16.13 7.54 -1.24
CA ALA A 162 -15.27 8.14 -2.25
C ALA A 162 -14.10 8.93 -1.63
N ALA A 163 -13.38 9.74 -2.42
CA ALA A 163 -12.08 10.31 -2.02
C ALA A 163 -12.12 11.12 -0.72
N GLY A 164 -13.23 11.81 -0.41
CA GLY A 164 -13.39 12.54 0.86
C GLY A 164 -13.27 11.65 2.11
N ARG A 165 -13.49 10.33 1.96
CA ARG A 165 -13.35 9.36 3.04
C ARG A 165 -11.90 9.20 3.51
N ILE A 166 -10.93 9.44 2.63
CA ILE A 166 -9.49 9.42 2.96
C ILE A 166 -9.23 10.44 4.07
N PHE A 167 -9.66 11.69 3.87
CA PHE A 167 -9.46 12.78 4.82
C PHE A 167 -10.23 12.55 6.12
N ARG A 168 -11.48 12.07 6.03
CA ARG A 168 -12.25 11.68 7.23
C ARG A 168 -11.47 10.65 8.05
N ASN A 169 -10.93 9.62 7.40
CA ASN A 169 -10.17 8.57 8.08
C ASN A 169 -8.85 9.11 8.66
N GLN A 170 -8.16 10.05 7.99
CA GLN A 170 -7.00 10.74 8.57
C GLN A 170 -7.36 11.48 9.86
N VAL A 171 -8.48 12.21 9.86
CA VAL A 171 -8.96 12.91 11.07
C VAL A 171 -9.37 11.92 12.16
N GLN A 172 -9.95 10.76 11.82
CA GLN A 172 -10.25 9.71 12.81
C GLN A 172 -8.98 9.12 13.42
N LEU A 173 -7.95 8.84 12.62
CA LEU A 173 -6.66 8.34 13.10
C LEU A 173 -6.00 9.34 14.06
N SER A 174 -5.95 10.62 13.67
CA SER A 174 -5.44 11.69 14.53
C SER A 174 -6.23 11.81 15.84
N LYS A 175 -7.58 11.76 15.79
CA LYS A 175 -8.44 11.71 17.00
C LYS A 175 -8.13 10.52 17.91
N MET A 176 -7.69 9.40 17.35
CA MET A 176 -7.28 8.20 18.09
C MET A 176 -5.83 8.26 18.59
N ASN A 177 -5.12 9.37 18.38
CA ASN A 177 -3.68 9.55 18.62
C ASN A 177 -2.82 8.53 17.86
N ILE A 178 -3.22 8.20 16.63
CA ILE A 178 -2.44 7.34 15.72
C ILE A 178 -1.70 8.26 14.74
N PRO A 179 -0.36 8.32 14.81
CA PRO A 179 0.42 9.32 14.07
C PRO A 179 0.46 9.02 12.56
N GLN A 180 0.52 10.11 11.78
CA GLN A 180 0.50 10.08 10.33
C GLN A 180 1.64 10.91 9.75
N ILE A 181 2.41 10.31 8.85
CA ILE A 181 3.48 10.98 8.08
C ILE A 181 3.04 11.06 6.62
N ALA A 182 3.12 12.24 6.02
CA ALA A 182 3.09 12.41 4.58
C ALA A 182 4.50 12.69 4.05
N ILE A 183 4.86 12.03 2.94
CA ILE A 183 6.12 12.26 2.21
C ILE A 183 5.76 12.69 0.80
N VAL A 184 5.87 13.98 0.51
CA VAL A 184 5.51 14.60 -0.76
C VAL A 184 6.69 14.52 -1.73
N CYS A 185 6.79 13.39 -2.43
CA CYS A 185 7.80 13.15 -3.47
C CYS A 185 7.42 13.73 -4.84
N GLY A 186 6.13 14.07 -5.02
CA GLY A 186 5.58 14.59 -6.25
C GLY A 186 4.46 15.58 -6.02
N HIS A 187 3.71 15.88 -7.09
CA HIS A 187 2.58 16.79 -6.97
C HIS A 187 1.46 16.18 -6.11
N CYS A 188 0.81 17.03 -5.32
CA CYS A 188 -0.39 16.77 -4.54
C CYS A 188 -1.42 17.84 -4.92
N THR A 189 -2.24 17.53 -5.92
CA THR A 189 -3.17 18.51 -6.52
C THR A 189 -4.60 18.32 -6.01
N ALA A 190 -5.30 19.43 -5.75
CA ALA A 190 -6.71 19.47 -5.37
C ALA A 190 -7.01 18.58 -4.16
N GLY A 191 -7.81 17.52 -4.32
CA GLY A 191 -8.08 16.57 -3.25
C GLY A 191 -6.81 15.96 -2.65
N GLY A 192 -5.80 15.67 -3.48
CA GLY A 192 -4.52 15.11 -3.03
C GLY A 192 -3.76 16.03 -2.06
N ALA A 193 -3.99 17.35 -2.12
CA ALA A 193 -3.33 18.32 -1.24
C ALA A 193 -3.73 18.18 0.23
N TYR A 194 -4.91 17.64 0.52
CA TYR A 194 -5.38 17.43 1.90
C TYR A 194 -4.67 16.26 2.59
N VAL A 195 -4.08 15.32 1.84
CA VAL A 195 -3.32 14.23 2.45
C VAL A 195 -2.16 14.78 3.29
N PRO A 196 -1.21 15.55 2.72
CA PRO A 196 -0.15 16.14 3.51
C PRO A 196 -0.66 17.20 4.50
N ALA A 197 -1.65 18.00 4.13
CA ALA A 197 -2.16 19.06 5.02
C ALA A 197 -2.91 18.55 6.28
N LEU A 198 -3.36 17.30 6.28
CA LEU A 198 -4.02 16.64 7.42
C LEU A 198 -3.16 15.58 8.10
N SER A 199 -1.91 15.40 7.68
CA SER A 199 -0.95 14.54 8.37
C SER A 199 -0.31 15.27 9.54
N ASP A 200 0.08 14.54 10.58
CA ASP A 200 0.70 15.11 11.78
C ASP A 200 2.16 15.56 11.50
N TYR A 201 2.81 14.93 10.51
CA TYR A 201 4.12 15.29 10.01
C TYR A 201 4.12 15.28 8.48
N ASN A 202 4.58 16.36 7.86
CA ASN A 202 4.62 16.52 6.41
C ASN A 202 6.05 16.84 5.94
N ILE A 203 6.64 15.92 5.20
CA ILE A 203 7.95 16.04 4.59
C ILE A 203 7.75 16.33 3.10
N ILE A 204 8.41 17.35 2.57
CA ILE A 204 8.29 17.74 1.16
C ILE A 204 9.65 17.77 0.46
N VAL A 205 9.74 17.11 -0.69
CA VAL A 205 10.96 17.02 -1.48
C VAL A 205 11.11 18.25 -2.39
N ARG A 206 12.22 18.95 -2.28
CA ARG A 206 12.59 20.11 -3.08
C ARG A 206 12.68 19.76 -4.57
N GLY A 207 12.08 20.60 -5.41
CA GLY A 207 12.13 20.47 -6.87
C GLY A 207 11.18 19.45 -7.49
N THR A 208 10.68 18.46 -6.74
CA THR A 208 9.69 17.48 -7.26
C THR A 208 8.36 17.50 -6.49
N GLY A 209 8.42 17.73 -5.18
CA GLY A 209 7.26 17.83 -4.31
C GLY A 209 6.54 19.17 -4.49
N ALA A 210 5.21 19.12 -4.57
CA ALA A 210 4.39 20.32 -4.59
C ALA A 210 2.99 20.06 -4.02
N ILE A 211 2.40 21.03 -3.34
CA ILE A 211 1.05 20.95 -2.74
C ILE A 211 0.24 22.15 -3.24
N PHE A 212 -0.94 21.93 -3.81
CA PHE A 212 -1.83 23.04 -4.18
C PHE A 212 -3.26 22.57 -4.41
N LEU A 213 -4.24 23.40 -4.06
CA LEU A 213 -5.66 23.14 -4.36
C LEU A 213 -5.95 23.24 -5.86
N GLY A 214 -5.22 24.10 -6.58
CA GLY A 214 -5.27 24.22 -8.03
C GLY A 214 -3.87 24.40 -8.57
N GLY A 215 -3.44 23.54 -9.50
CA GLY A 215 -2.12 23.65 -10.11
C GLY A 215 -2.00 24.82 -11.09
N PRO A 216 -0.80 25.11 -11.60
CA PRO A 216 -0.58 26.23 -12.53
C PRO A 216 -1.53 26.26 -13.73
N PRO A 217 -1.90 25.12 -14.38
CA PRO A 217 -2.89 25.16 -15.46
C PRO A 217 -4.27 25.68 -15.03
N LEU A 218 -4.70 25.35 -13.81
CA LEU A 218 -6.00 25.80 -13.28
C LEU A 218 -5.95 27.28 -12.88
N VAL A 219 -4.87 27.72 -12.25
CA VAL A 219 -4.66 29.13 -11.89
C VAL A 219 -4.69 30.01 -13.14
N LYS A 220 -3.96 29.61 -14.19
CA LYS A 220 -3.94 30.31 -15.47
C LYS A 220 -5.32 30.35 -16.12
N ALA A 221 -6.06 29.25 -16.12
CA ALA A 221 -7.39 29.20 -16.70
C ALA A 221 -8.41 30.07 -15.94
N ALA A 222 -8.31 30.14 -14.62
CA ALA A 222 -9.26 30.85 -13.77
C ALA A 222 -8.98 32.36 -13.66
N THR A 223 -7.71 32.76 -13.70
CA THR A 223 -7.29 34.14 -13.36
C THR A 223 -6.44 34.82 -14.44
N GLY A 224 -5.92 34.05 -15.41
CA GLY A 224 -4.93 34.54 -16.37
C GLY A 224 -3.49 34.59 -15.84
N GLU A 225 -3.28 34.37 -14.53
CA GLU A 225 -1.95 34.41 -13.92
C GLU A 225 -1.07 33.23 -14.39
N VAL A 226 0.19 33.53 -14.71
CA VAL A 226 1.20 32.53 -15.08
C VAL A 226 2.20 32.41 -13.94
N VAL A 227 2.12 31.30 -13.21
CA VAL A 227 2.96 30.99 -12.05
C VAL A 227 3.64 29.63 -12.24
N THR A 228 4.84 29.45 -11.69
CA THR A 228 5.54 28.17 -11.73
C THR A 228 5.04 27.23 -10.61
N VAL A 229 5.29 25.93 -10.74
CA VAL A 229 4.99 24.95 -9.68
C VAL A 229 5.67 25.33 -8.36
N GLU A 230 6.96 25.68 -8.41
CA GLU A 230 7.75 25.99 -7.22
C GLU A 230 7.23 27.24 -6.50
N ALA A 231 6.93 28.31 -7.26
CA ALA A 231 6.41 29.54 -6.69
C ALA A 231 4.98 29.38 -6.14
N LEU A 232 4.15 28.55 -6.78
CA LEU A 232 2.77 28.35 -6.36
C LEU A 232 2.64 27.46 -5.12
N GLY A 233 3.45 26.42 -5.01
CA GLY A 233 3.31 25.43 -3.94
C GLY A 233 4.44 24.43 -3.86
N GLY A 234 5.67 24.88 -4.15
CA GLY A 234 6.87 24.08 -3.96
C GLY A 234 7.27 23.90 -2.50
N CYS A 235 8.44 23.31 -2.29
CA CYS A 235 8.98 22.98 -0.97
C CYS A 235 9.19 24.24 -0.11
N ASP A 236 9.83 25.28 -0.65
CA ASP A 236 10.09 26.51 0.09
C ASP A 236 8.81 27.23 0.47
N MET A 237 7.86 27.34 -0.48
CA MET A 237 6.57 27.96 -0.23
C MET A 237 5.92 27.37 1.03
N HIS A 238 5.88 26.04 1.14
CA HIS A 238 5.19 25.36 2.24
C HIS A 238 5.98 25.24 3.53
N THR A 239 7.31 25.33 3.50
CA THR A 239 8.18 25.19 4.68
C THR A 239 8.64 26.53 5.26
N THR A 240 8.64 27.61 4.46
CA THR A 240 9.07 28.94 4.92
C THR A 240 7.94 29.97 5.00
N THR A 241 6.85 29.78 4.24
CA THR A 241 5.79 30.78 4.13
C THR A 241 4.45 30.27 4.68
N SER A 242 3.89 29.19 4.14
CA SER A 242 2.55 28.74 4.55
C SER A 242 2.52 27.88 5.81
N GLY A 243 3.63 27.19 6.11
CA GLY A 243 3.70 26.21 7.20
C GLY A 243 2.84 24.97 6.97
N THR A 244 2.48 24.65 5.73
CA THR A 244 1.72 23.43 5.40
C THR A 244 2.60 22.19 5.42
N ALA A 245 3.91 22.35 5.23
CA ALA A 245 4.90 21.29 5.36
C ALA A 245 5.90 21.63 6.46
N ASP A 246 6.35 20.61 7.19
CA ASP A 246 7.19 20.77 8.38
C ASP A 246 8.67 20.56 8.06
N TYR A 247 8.98 19.62 7.17
CA TYR A 247 10.35 19.21 6.88
C TYR A 247 10.68 19.35 5.39
N PRO A 248 11.57 20.28 5.01
CA PRO A 248 12.15 20.28 3.67
C PRO A 248 13.18 19.14 3.54
N ALA A 249 13.15 18.45 2.40
CA ALA A 249 14.19 17.49 2.02
C ALA A 249 14.72 17.83 0.63
N ASP A 250 16.04 17.76 0.42
CA ASP A 250 16.69 18.08 -0.85
C ASP A 250 16.56 16.97 -1.89
N ASN A 251 16.25 15.75 -1.45
CA ASN A 251 16.04 14.59 -2.31
C ASN A 251 15.20 13.52 -1.60
N GLU A 252 14.74 12.54 -2.37
CA GLU A 252 13.91 11.44 -1.83
C GLU A 252 14.64 10.61 -0.74
N PRO A 253 15.90 10.14 -0.89
CA PRO A 253 16.61 9.43 0.19
C PRO A 253 16.64 10.18 1.51
N GLN A 254 16.91 11.49 1.50
CA GLN A 254 16.84 12.32 2.70
C GLN A 254 15.42 12.37 3.28
N ALA A 255 14.39 12.51 2.44
CA ALA A 255 13.00 12.51 2.89
C ALA A 255 12.62 11.20 3.60
N PHE A 256 13.05 10.06 3.07
CA PHE A 256 12.83 8.75 3.71
C PHE A 256 13.63 8.60 5.01
N ALA A 257 14.85 9.12 5.09
CA ALA A 257 15.60 9.16 6.35
C ALA A 257 14.86 9.96 7.43
N ILE A 258 14.37 11.17 7.10
CA ILE A 258 13.56 11.99 8.01
C ILE A 258 12.29 11.25 8.44
N ALA A 259 11.58 10.60 7.51
CA ALA A 259 10.38 9.83 7.83
C ALA A 259 10.66 8.69 8.81
N ARG A 260 11.79 7.99 8.63
CA ARG A 260 12.25 6.93 9.53
C ARG A 260 12.61 7.46 10.91
N ASP A 261 13.24 8.64 11.00
CA ASP A 261 13.59 9.30 12.26
C ASP A 261 12.35 9.74 13.03
N ILE A 262 11.35 10.32 12.34
CA ILE A 262 10.05 10.67 12.94
C ILE A 262 9.34 9.41 13.43
N ALA A 263 9.25 8.38 12.59
CA ALA A 263 8.65 7.10 12.96
C ALA A 263 9.37 6.47 14.17
N ALA A 264 10.70 6.66 14.29
CA ALA A 264 11.48 6.20 15.43
C ALA A 264 11.09 6.84 16.76
N GLN A 265 10.38 7.97 16.75
CA GLN A 265 9.85 8.62 17.95
C GLN A 265 8.45 8.15 18.35
N PHE A 266 7.73 7.46 17.45
CA PHE A 266 6.37 7.02 17.75
C PHE A 266 6.35 6.03 18.91
N ARG A 267 5.30 6.09 19.74
CA ARG A 267 5.13 5.12 20.81
C ARG A 267 4.99 3.72 20.21
N LYS A 268 5.81 2.77 20.66
CA LYS A 268 5.57 1.35 20.37
C LYS A 268 4.33 0.90 21.17
N PRO A 269 3.22 0.51 20.51
CA PRO A 269 2.06 0.05 21.23
C PRO A 269 2.40 -1.22 21.99
N LYS A 270 1.94 -1.33 23.25
CA LYS A 270 1.98 -2.62 23.95
C LYS A 270 0.93 -3.51 23.28
N LYS A 271 1.38 -4.60 22.65
CA LYS A 271 0.48 -5.60 22.08
C LYS A 271 -0.35 -6.23 23.21
N GLN A 272 -1.55 -6.68 22.88
CA GLN A 272 -2.39 -7.44 23.82
C GLN A 272 -1.57 -8.61 24.36
N VAL A 273 -1.47 -8.70 25.69
CA VAL A 273 -0.89 -9.89 26.31
C VAL A 273 -1.91 -11.01 26.18
N ILE A 274 -1.56 -11.99 25.37
CA ILE A 274 -2.29 -13.25 25.24
C ILE A 274 -1.45 -14.35 25.90
N GLU A 275 -2.12 -15.38 26.40
CA GLU A 275 -1.42 -16.57 26.85
C GLU A 275 -0.80 -17.26 25.62
N THR A 276 0.52 -17.33 25.58
CA THR A 276 1.27 -17.96 24.47
C THR A 276 1.98 -19.21 24.96
N ALA A 277 1.95 -20.26 24.15
CA ALA A 277 2.86 -21.38 24.27
C ALA A 277 4.11 -21.14 23.39
N PRO A 278 5.21 -21.91 23.58
CA PRO A 278 6.31 -21.92 22.63
C PRO A 278 5.80 -22.23 21.21
N VAL A 279 6.23 -21.42 20.23
CA VAL A 279 5.86 -21.61 18.83
C VAL A 279 6.44 -22.92 18.32
N GLU A 280 5.59 -23.74 17.69
CA GLU A 280 5.97 -24.99 17.06
C GLU A 280 5.47 -24.99 15.62
N ALA A 281 6.30 -25.37 14.66
CA ALA A 281 5.83 -25.55 13.28
C ALA A 281 4.68 -26.59 13.22
N PRO A 282 3.78 -26.52 12.23
CA PRO A 282 2.86 -27.62 11.95
C PRO A 282 3.64 -28.93 11.78
N TYR A 283 3.06 -30.05 12.24
CA TYR A 283 3.70 -31.37 12.15
C TYR A 283 3.79 -31.87 10.70
N TYR A 284 2.88 -31.44 9.83
CA TYR A 284 2.87 -31.72 8.40
C TYR A 284 3.40 -30.51 7.63
N ASP A 285 4.03 -30.76 6.47
CA ASP A 285 4.59 -29.69 5.65
C ASP A 285 3.47 -28.78 5.11
N PRO A 286 3.52 -27.45 5.34
CA PRO A 286 2.56 -26.50 4.77
C PRO A 286 2.45 -26.55 3.24
N GLU A 287 3.49 -26.97 2.52
CA GLU A 287 3.43 -27.14 1.06
C GLU A 287 2.47 -28.26 0.62
N GLU A 288 2.14 -29.19 1.51
CA GLU A 288 1.17 -30.25 1.20
C GLU A 288 -0.25 -29.71 0.98
N LEU A 289 -0.55 -28.47 1.40
CA LEU A 289 -1.82 -27.80 1.10
C LEU A 289 -2.14 -27.79 -0.40
N TYR A 290 -1.11 -27.79 -1.25
CA TYR A 290 -1.29 -27.80 -2.70
C TYR A 290 -1.89 -29.10 -3.22
N GLY A 291 -1.66 -30.24 -2.56
CA GLY A 291 -2.22 -31.53 -2.95
C GLY A 291 -3.53 -31.89 -2.22
N ILE A 292 -3.93 -31.11 -1.21
CA ILE A 292 -5.13 -31.37 -0.41
C ILE A 292 -6.39 -30.82 -1.06
N ILE A 293 -6.33 -29.63 -1.65
CA ILE A 293 -7.51 -28.93 -2.17
C ILE A 293 -7.83 -29.46 -3.58
N PRO A 294 -8.97 -30.13 -3.78
CA PRO A 294 -9.36 -30.60 -5.11
C PRO A 294 -9.66 -29.42 -6.03
N MET A 295 -9.32 -29.55 -7.31
CA MET A 295 -9.66 -28.53 -8.32
C MET A 295 -11.14 -28.51 -8.68
N ASP A 296 -11.79 -29.68 -8.69
CA ASP A 296 -13.25 -29.73 -8.83
C ASP A 296 -13.90 -29.21 -7.55
N ARG A 297 -14.57 -28.07 -7.68
CA ARG A 297 -15.26 -27.38 -6.58
C ARG A 297 -16.40 -28.20 -5.96
N LYS A 298 -16.84 -29.28 -6.62
CA LYS A 298 -17.87 -30.20 -6.12
C LYS A 298 -17.29 -31.32 -5.26
N THR A 299 -15.99 -31.59 -5.37
CA THR A 299 -15.33 -32.64 -4.60
C THR A 299 -15.18 -32.21 -3.14
N GLN A 300 -15.69 -33.03 -2.23
CA GLN A 300 -15.57 -32.80 -0.80
C GLN A 300 -14.19 -33.27 -0.31
N TYR A 301 -13.67 -32.58 0.69
CA TYR A 301 -12.43 -32.95 1.39
C TYR A 301 -12.57 -32.61 2.88
N ASP A 302 -11.74 -33.21 3.74
CA ASP A 302 -11.73 -32.89 5.16
C ASP A 302 -10.91 -31.62 5.43
N VAL A 303 -11.56 -30.55 5.88
CA VAL A 303 -10.90 -29.28 6.21
C VAL A 303 -9.88 -29.42 7.35
N ARG A 304 -9.98 -30.47 8.18
CA ARG A 304 -8.97 -30.77 9.21
C ARG A 304 -7.58 -30.99 8.61
N GLU A 305 -7.49 -31.43 7.36
CA GLU A 305 -6.20 -31.55 6.66
C GLU A 305 -5.55 -30.20 6.39
N VAL A 306 -6.36 -29.16 6.15
CA VAL A 306 -5.88 -27.77 6.02
C VAL A 306 -5.46 -27.24 7.39
N ILE A 307 -6.29 -27.43 8.41
CA ILE A 307 -5.99 -26.99 9.79
C ILE A 307 -4.66 -27.59 10.27
N ALA A 308 -4.45 -28.88 10.01
CA ALA A 308 -3.23 -29.60 10.39
C ALA A 308 -1.94 -29.01 9.81
N ARG A 309 -2.01 -28.20 8.74
CA ARG A 309 -0.84 -27.59 8.07
C ARG A 309 -0.70 -26.09 8.34
N ILE A 310 -1.54 -25.56 9.22
CA ILE A 310 -1.55 -24.13 9.61
C ILE A 310 -1.25 -23.96 11.10
N VAL A 311 -1.82 -24.80 11.98
CA VAL A 311 -1.73 -24.62 13.43
C VAL A 311 -0.51 -25.30 14.05
N ASP A 312 -0.01 -24.74 15.16
CA ASP A 312 1.17 -25.21 15.87
C ASP A 312 1.11 -26.70 16.25
N GLY A 313 2.13 -27.46 15.83
CA GLY A 313 2.25 -28.91 16.06
C GLY A 313 1.08 -29.74 15.52
N SER A 314 0.27 -29.15 14.61
CA SER A 314 -0.97 -29.71 14.08
C SER A 314 -1.98 -30.08 15.17
N ARG A 315 -1.97 -29.38 16.30
CA ARG A 315 -2.85 -29.65 17.44
C ARG A 315 -4.14 -28.83 17.36
N PHE A 316 -5.27 -29.50 17.52
CA PHE A 316 -6.58 -28.89 17.45
C PHE A 316 -7.50 -29.48 18.52
N HIS A 317 -8.34 -28.62 19.10
CA HIS A 317 -9.45 -29.02 19.96
C HIS A 317 -10.73 -28.62 19.23
N GLU A 318 -11.50 -29.60 18.79
CA GLU A 318 -12.78 -29.39 18.10
C GLU A 318 -13.88 -28.95 19.08
#